data_AF-A0A3D5BIE0-F1
#
_entry.id   AF-A0A3D5BIE0-F1
#
_cell.length_a   1.000
_cell.length_b   1.000
_cell.length_c   1.000
_cell.angle_alpha   90.00
_cell.angle_beta   90.00
_cell.angle_gamma   90.00
#
_symmetry.space_group_name_H-M   'P 1'
#
loop_
_entity.id
_entity.type
_entity.pdbx_description
1 polymer ?
#
loop_
_entity_poly.entity_id
_entity_poly.type
_entity_poly.pdbx_seq_one_letter_code
_entity_poly.pdbx_strand_id
1 'polypeptide(L)'
;MLNSVLLYQEEVMQEQPENKSIESTVSPVSAHATGSGKSRRQFLTKATAGLVIASLPARSVWASGGGVAQSIVASGHGSDFAGGDPIELRSPGYWSNHELHQHKYNFYNIFGGRAFTKSGFPSLKTSLTFGDILVGDPKFKGSGNCNFHMVGIYLNAINHGKFGINYPIIGFGQPFASASDFAKYLYNKALLDPNGVGSELSSIIDNYHT
;
A
#
# COMPACT_ATOMS: atom_id res chain seq x y z
N MET A 1 -46.39 -25.73 50.02
CA MET A 1 -47.54 -24.91 49.55
C MET A 1 -47.03 -24.11 48.34
N LEU A 2 -47.02 -24.64 47.11
CA LEU A 2 -48.15 -24.83 46.19
C LEU A 2 -49.10 -23.61 46.16
N ASN A 3 -48.92 -22.73 45.18
CA ASN A 3 -49.96 -22.50 44.17
C ASN A 3 -49.42 -21.77 42.93
N SER A 4 -49.38 -22.54 41.86
CA SER A 4 -49.39 -22.16 40.45
C SER A 4 -50.74 -21.55 40.05
N VAL A 5 -50.75 -20.43 39.33
CA VAL A 5 -51.84 -20.08 38.40
C VAL A 5 -51.25 -19.35 37.19
N LEU A 6 -51.33 -20.03 36.04
CA LEU A 6 -51.20 -19.52 34.68
C LEU A 6 -52.43 -18.67 34.35
N LEU A 7 -52.24 -17.52 33.70
CA LEU A 7 -53.27 -16.89 32.88
C LEU A 7 -52.62 -16.28 31.63
N TYR A 8 -52.98 -16.89 30.50
CA TYR A 8 -52.77 -16.45 29.12
C TYR A 8 -53.70 -15.28 28.78
N GLN A 9 -53.22 -14.31 28.02
CA GLN A 9 -53.96 -13.41 27.11
C GLN A 9 -52.95 -12.40 26.52
N GLU A 10 -53.01 -11.90 25.29
CA GLU A 10 -53.67 -12.27 24.03
C GLU A 10 -52.92 -11.44 22.98
N GLU A 11 -52.54 -12.06 21.87
CA GLU A 11 -51.71 -11.47 20.82
C GLU A 11 -52.59 -10.59 19.92
N VAL A 12 -52.35 -9.28 19.88
CA VAL A 12 -53.01 -8.38 18.90
C VAL A 12 -52.02 -8.08 17.79
N MET A 13 -52.07 -8.93 16.75
CA MET A 13 -51.44 -8.69 15.46
C MET A 13 -52.09 -7.49 14.78
N GLN A 14 -51.30 -6.45 14.46
CA GLN A 14 -51.73 -5.37 13.58
C GLN A 14 -51.42 -5.74 12.11
N GLU A 15 -52.50 -5.89 11.34
CA GLU A 15 -52.55 -6.13 9.90
C GLU A 15 -51.80 -5.06 9.08
N GLN A 16 -51.02 -5.53 8.10
CA GLN A 16 -50.47 -4.71 7.02
C GLN A 16 -51.52 -4.51 5.92
N PRO A 17 -51.73 -3.29 5.39
CA PRO A 17 -52.59 -3.12 4.23
C PRO A 17 -51.90 -3.55 2.92
N GLU A 18 -52.58 -4.46 2.23
CA GLU A 18 -52.33 -4.96 0.88
C GLU A 18 -52.29 -3.83 -0.16
N ASN A 19 -51.33 -3.87 -1.08
CA ASN A 19 -51.35 -3.03 -2.27
C ASN A 19 -51.75 -3.86 -3.50
N LYS A 20 -52.99 -3.65 -3.95
CA LYS A 20 -53.64 -4.30 -5.09
C LYS A 20 -52.98 -3.91 -6.41
N SER A 21 -52.61 -4.94 -7.17
CA SER A 21 -52.26 -4.90 -8.58
C SER A 21 -53.45 -4.45 -9.45
N ILE A 22 -53.21 -3.48 -10.34
CA ILE A 22 -54.10 -3.16 -11.46
C ILE A 22 -53.40 -3.58 -12.74
N GLU A 23 -54.00 -4.54 -13.43
CA GLU A 23 -53.66 -4.98 -14.78
C GLU A 23 -54.58 -4.24 -15.77
N SER A 24 -54.04 -3.67 -16.86
CA SER A 24 -54.81 -3.33 -18.05
C SER A 24 -53.93 -3.14 -19.29
N THR A 25 -54.22 -4.03 -20.26
CA THR A 25 -54.22 -3.87 -21.73
C THR A 25 -52.91 -3.79 -22.52
N VAL A 26 -52.72 -4.83 -23.36
CA VAL A 26 -51.68 -4.97 -24.38
C VAL A 26 -52.28 -4.73 -25.78
N SER A 27 -51.65 -3.90 -26.61
CA SER A 27 -51.47 -4.03 -28.09
C SER A 27 -50.87 -2.75 -28.72
N PRO A 28 -50.19 -2.82 -29.89
CA PRO A 28 -48.78 -2.41 -30.00
C PRO A 28 -48.47 -1.27 -31.02
N VAL A 29 -47.16 -0.96 -31.11
CA VAL A 29 -46.42 -0.26 -32.20
C VAL A 29 -46.26 1.26 -32.08
N SER A 30 -45.09 1.72 -31.60
CA SER A 30 -44.03 2.34 -32.41
C SER A 30 -42.96 3.03 -31.56
N ALA A 31 -41.73 2.98 -32.06
CA ALA A 31 -40.47 3.39 -31.45
C ALA A 31 -40.42 4.79 -30.82
N HIS A 32 -39.88 4.89 -29.60
CA HIS A 32 -38.83 5.85 -29.22
C HIS A 32 -38.36 5.55 -27.77
N ALA A 33 -37.24 4.84 -27.59
CA ALA A 33 -36.70 4.55 -26.26
C ALA A 33 -35.85 5.74 -25.75
N THR A 34 -36.27 6.37 -24.65
CA THR A 34 -35.40 7.26 -23.86
C THR A 34 -35.52 6.90 -22.37
N GLY A 35 -34.37 6.53 -21.78
CA GLY A 35 -34.03 6.84 -20.39
C GLY A 35 -34.55 5.93 -19.27
N SER A 36 -33.99 4.72 -19.12
CA SER A 36 -33.84 4.09 -17.81
C SER A 36 -32.49 3.38 -17.73
N GLY A 37 -31.83 3.48 -16.58
CA GLY A 37 -30.75 2.58 -16.21
C GLY A 37 -29.47 3.27 -15.77
N LYS A 38 -29.29 3.31 -14.45
CA LYS A 38 -27.97 3.28 -13.80
C LYS A 38 -27.24 2.04 -14.33
N SER A 39 -26.39 2.21 -15.35
CA SER A 39 -25.57 1.14 -15.93
C SER A 39 -24.09 1.45 -15.73
N ARG A 40 -23.43 0.53 -15.06
CA ARG A 40 -22.00 0.49 -14.76
C ARG A 40 -21.21 0.55 -16.08
N ARG A 41 -20.20 1.42 -16.12
CA ARG A 41 -19.16 1.60 -17.16
C ARG A 41 -19.22 0.55 -18.28
N GLN A 42 -19.84 0.90 -19.39
CA GLN A 42 -19.70 0.14 -20.62
C GLN A 42 -18.32 0.44 -21.21
N PHE A 43 -17.48 -0.60 -21.33
CA PHE A 43 -16.25 -0.54 -22.10
C PHE A 43 -16.59 -0.20 -23.55
N LEU A 44 -16.35 1.04 -23.94
CA LEU A 44 -16.49 1.46 -25.33
C LEU A 44 -15.26 0.98 -26.10
N THR A 45 -15.32 -0.24 -26.62
CA THR A 45 -14.38 -0.73 -27.62
C THR A 45 -14.81 -0.20 -28.99
N LYS A 46 -14.21 0.92 -29.42
CA LYS A 46 -14.19 1.32 -30.84
C LYS A 46 -12.82 1.93 -31.19
N ALA A 47 -12.06 1.19 -31.99
CA ALA A 47 -10.80 1.62 -32.58
C ALA A 47 -11.05 2.53 -33.79
N THR A 48 -10.25 3.59 -33.94
CA THR A 48 -9.75 4.08 -35.24
C THR A 48 -8.56 5.04 -35.05
N ALA A 49 -7.42 4.61 -35.60
CA ALA A 49 -6.34 5.33 -36.29
C ALA A 49 -5.87 6.74 -35.85
N GLY A 50 -4.56 6.84 -35.55
CA GLY A 50 -3.76 8.06 -35.71
C GLY A 50 -3.35 8.75 -34.40
N LEU A 51 -2.51 8.11 -33.58
CA LEU A 51 -1.86 8.78 -32.45
C LEU A 51 -0.34 8.62 -32.58
N VAL A 52 0.35 9.77 -32.59
CA VAL A 52 1.79 9.87 -32.34
C VAL A 52 2.09 9.07 -31.07
N ILE A 53 2.87 8.00 -31.18
CA ILE A 53 3.38 7.29 -30.01
C ILE A 53 4.46 8.19 -29.41
N ALA A 54 4.05 9.18 -28.63
CA ALA A 54 4.93 9.75 -27.63
C ALA A 54 5.23 8.62 -26.65
N SER A 55 6.43 8.07 -26.77
CA SER A 55 6.96 6.99 -25.96
C SER A 55 6.99 7.38 -24.50
N LEU A 56 5.99 6.95 -23.74
CA LEU A 56 6.18 6.64 -22.33
C LEU A 56 5.53 5.29 -22.10
N PRO A 57 6.30 4.20 -21.92
CA PRO A 57 5.82 3.13 -21.10
C PRO A 57 5.63 3.74 -19.71
N ALA A 58 4.44 4.27 -19.43
CA ALA A 58 3.98 4.45 -18.08
C ALA A 58 3.83 3.05 -17.50
N ARG A 59 4.96 2.40 -17.17
CA ARG A 59 4.96 1.17 -16.40
C ARG A 59 4.29 1.55 -15.09
N SER A 60 3.07 1.10 -14.92
CA SER A 60 2.30 1.22 -13.70
C SER A 60 3.19 0.74 -12.54
N VAL A 61 3.73 1.69 -11.77
CA VAL A 61 4.90 1.51 -10.87
C VAL A 61 4.67 0.48 -9.75
N TRP A 62 3.49 -0.16 -9.61
CA TRP A 62 3.17 -0.93 -8.41
C TRP A 62 2.25 -2.16 -8.58
N ALA A 63 1.95 -2.64 -9.79
CA ALA A 63 0.94 -3.70 -9.99
C ALA A 63 1.39 -5.16 -9.70
N SER A 64 2.44 -5.39 -8.88
CA SER A 64 2.86 -6.75 -8.51
C SER A 64 2.93 -6.91 -7.00
N GLY A 65 1.92 -7.58 -6.42
CA GLY A 65 1.94 -8.07 -5.04
C GLY A 65 1.55 -7.02 -4.00
N GLY A 66 0.35 -7.12 -3.43
CA GLY A 66 -0.22 -6.11 -2.55
C GLY A 66 0.41 -6.09 -1.15
N GLY A 67 0.95 -4.93 -0.76
CA GLY A 67 1.32 -4.67 0.63
C GLY A 67 1.83 -3.24 0.86
N VAL A 68 3.14 -3.08 0.91
CA VAL A 68 3.86 -1.79 0.97
C VAL A 68 3.61 -1.03 -0.32
N ALA A 69 3.58 -1.80 -1.41
CA ALA A 69 3.60 -1.28 -2.75
C ALA A 69 2.43 -0.31 -3.05
N GLN A 70 1.28 -0.95 -3.09
CA GLN A 70 -0.02 -0.34 -3.32
C GLN A 70 -0.37 0.72 -2.29
N SER A 71 0.04 0.62 -1.01
CA SER A 71 -0.39 1.63 -0.04
C SER A 71 0.36 2.95 -0.18
N ILE A 72 1.60 2.95 -0.68
CA ILE A 72 2.33 4.19 -0.98
C ILE A 72 1.71 4.88 -2.21
N VAL A 73 1.27 4.11 -3.20
CA VAL A 73 0.49 4.65 -4.35
C VAL A 73 -0.87 5.17 -3.94
N ALA A 74 -1.60 4.41 -3.13
CA ALA A 74 -2.96 4.78 -2.76
C ALA A 74 -3.00 6.02 -1.86
N SER A 75 -1.93 6.30 -1.11
CA SER A 75 -1.80 7.50 -0.28
C SER A 75 -1.36 8.74 -1.08
N GLY A 76 -0.66 8.56 -2.20
CA GLY A 76 -0.36 9.63 -3.16
C GLY A 76 -1.38 9.68 -4.28
N HIS A 77 -2.35 10.61 -4.23
CA HIS A 77 -3.26 10.89 -5.35
C HIS A 77 -2.43 11.09 -6.64
N GLY A 78 -2.51 10.12 -7.56
CA GLY A 78 -1.62 9.90 -8.70
C GLY A 78 -1.58 11.00 -9.76
N SER A 79 -1.23 12.22 -9.36
CA SER A 79 -1.10 13.38 -10.23
C SER A 79 0.34 13.75 -10.51
N ASP A 80 1.30 13.44 -9.62
CA ASP A 80 2.71 13.73 -9.90
C ASP A 80 3.68 12.99 -8.96
N PHE A 81 3.77 11.66 -9.06
CA PHE A 81 4.63 10.87 -8.14
C PHE A 81 6.14 11.02 -8.42
N ALA A 82 6.51 11.75 -9.48
CA ALA A 82 7.90 11.81 -9.91
C ALA A 82 8.31 13.15 -10.56
N GLY A 83 7.46 14.18 -10.60
CA GLY A 83 7.83 15.48 -11.18
C GLY A 83 8.29 15.39 -12.64
N GLY A 84 7.91 14.33 -13.35
CA GLY A 84 8.43 13.98 -14.69
C GLY A 84 9.70 13.12 -14.72
N ASP A 85 10.47 13.04 -13.63
CA ASP A 85 11.73 12.29 -13.56
C ASP A 85 11.53 10.84 -13.08
N PRO A 86 12.22 9.83 -13.65
CA PRO A 86 12.09 8.43 -13.23
C PRO A 86 12.51 8.22 -11.77
N ILE A 87 11.89 7.26 -11.08
CA ILE A 87 12.39 6.84 -9.76
C ILE A 87 13.79 6.23 -9.94
N GLU A 88 14.74 6.72 -9.13
CA GLU A 88 16.10 6.21 -9.08
C GLU A 88 16.46 5.91 -7.63
N LEU A 89 16.83 4.67 -7.36
CA LEU A 89 17.20 4.19 -6.03
C LEU A 89 18.66 3.74 -6.00
N ARG A 90 19.19 3.62 -4.79
CA ARG A 90 20.42 2.92 -4.48
C ARG A 90 20.10 1.64 -3.75
N SER A 91 20.84 0.59 -4.07
CA SER A 91 20.70 -0.69 -3.37
C SER A 91 21.13 -0.56 -1.90
N PRO A 92 20.61 -1.39 -0.99
CA PRO A 92 21.13 -1.51 0.37
C PRO A 92 22.66 -1.74 0.40
N GLY A 93 23.20 -2.45 -0.60
CA GLY A 93 24.65 -2.69 -0.73
C GLY A 93 25.46 -1.43 -1.09
N TYR A 94 24.87 -0.46 -1.80
CA TYR A 94 25.49 0.85 -1.98
C TYR A 94 25.71 1.53 -0.63
N TRP A 95 24.66 1.53 0.21
CA TRP A 95 24.70 2.09 1.56
C TRP A 95 25.66 1.36 2.50
N SER A 96 26.01 0.10 2.24
CA SER A 96 27.04 -0.61 3.00
C SER A 96 28.43 0.03 2.92
N ASN A 97 28.72 0.79 1.86
CA ASN A 97 30.04 1.40 1.62
C ASN A 97 30.02 2.93 1.51
N HIS A 98 28.83 3.54 1.52
CA HIS A 98 28.64 4.99 1.36
C HIS A 98 27.89 5.58 2.55
N GLU A 99 28.03 6.89 2.73
CA GLU A 99 27.37 7.64 3.81
C GLU A 99 27.52 6.97 5.19
N LEU A 100 28.74 6.59 5.54
CA LEU A 100 29.08 5.86 6.77
C LEU A 100 28.63 6.57 8.05
N HIS A 101 28.35 7.87 7.99
CA HIS A 101 27.76 8.60 9.11
C HIS A 101 26.34 8.10 9.44
N GLN A 102 25.58 7.66 8.43
CA GLN A 102 24.22 7.11 8.57
C GLN A 102 24.23 5.70 9.16
N HIS A 103 25.37 5.01 9.17
CA HIS A 103 25.52 3.70 9.83
C HIS A 103 25.32 3.80 11.34
N LYS A 104 25.58 4.98 11.92
CA LYS A 104 25.41 5.24 13.36
C LYS A 104 23.94 5.40 13.76
N TYR A 105 23.02 5.52 12.80
CA TYR A 105 21.61 5.59 13.10
C TYR A 105 21.15 4.28 13.74
N ASN A 106 20.34 4.42 14.79
CA ASN A 106 19.86 3.30 15.56
C ASN A 106 18.50 2.83 14.99
N PHE A 107 18.37 1.55 14.70
CA PHE A 107 17.15 1.00 14.11
C PHE A 107 15.92 1.25 14.99
N TYR A 108 16.05 1.00 16.30
CA TYR A 108 14.96 1.17 17.24
C TYR A 108 14.46 2.61 17.29
N ASN A 109 15.39 3.57 17.31
CA ASN A 109 15.03 4.99 17.35
C ASN A 109 14.37 5.48 16.06
N ILE A 110 14.78 4.97 14.90
CA ILE A 110 14.22 5.38 13.60
C ILE A 110 12.85 4.73 13.36
N PHE A 111 12.74 3.42 13.55
CA PHE A 111 11.54 2.65 13.22
C PHE A 111 10.55 2.54 14.38
N GLY A 112 10.93 2.94 15.59
CA GLY A 112 10.08 2.91 16.78
C GLY A 112 9.94 1.52 17.40
N GLY A 113 10.76 0.54 17.01
CA GLY A 113 10.67 -0.83 17.51
C GLY A 113 11.88 -1.68 17.18
N ARG A 114 11.93 -2.88 17.79
CA ARG A 114 13.10 -3.76 17.69
C ARG A 114 13.19 -4.37 16.29
N ALA A 115 14.41 -4.48 15.77
CA ALA A 115 14.64 -5.14 14.49
C ALA A 115 14.20 -6.63 14.51
N PHE A 116 13.82 -7.13 13.35
CA PHE A 116 13.25 -8.47 13.20
C PHE A 116 14.34 -9.54 13.12
N THR A 117 14.12 -10.69 13.74
CA THR A 117 15.00 -11.87 13.62
C THR A 117 14.80 -12.57 12.27
N LYS A 118 15.63 -13.57 11.97
CA LYS A 118 15.43 -14.46 10.80
C LYS A 118 14.09 -15.21 10.82
N SER A 119 13.55 -15.47 12.01
CA SER A 119 12.21 -16.05 12.20
C SER A 119 11.08 -15.02 12.12
N GLY A 120 11.37 -13.73 11.97
CA GLY A 120 10.37 -12.68 11.78
C GLY A 120 9.87 -12.03 13.07
N PHE A 121 10.44 -12.34 14.24
CA PHE A 121 10.03 -11.71 15.49
C PHE A 121 10.84 -10.43 15.76
N PRO A 122 10.21 -9.32 16.22
CA PRO A 122 10.90 -8.08 16.56
C PRO A 122 11.61 -8.19 17.93
N SER A 123 12.69 -8.97 18.01
CA SER A 123 13.36 -9.28 19.27
C SER A 123 14.88 -9.03 19.29
N LEU A 124 15.46 -8.51 18.19
CA LEU A 124 16.87 -8.12 18.17
C LEU A 124 17.16 -6.95 19.13
N LYS A 125 18.43 -6.78 19.50
CA LYS A 125 18.88 -5.76 20.47
C LYS A 125 18.43 -4.36 20.04
N THR A 126 18.04 -3.53 21.00
CA THR A 126 17.66 -2.12 20.74
C THR A 126 18.85 -1.25 20.37
N SER A 127 20.08 -1.64 20.73
CA SER A 127 21.31 -0.93 20.38
C SER A 127 21.74 -1.10 18.92
N LEU A 128 21.00 -1.89 18.15
CA LEU A 128 21.38 -2.29 16.80
C LEU A 128 21.31 -1.11 15.83
N THR A 129 22.40 -0.89 15.13
CA THR A 129 22.59 0.26 14.23
C THR A 129 22.33 -0.13 12.77
N PHE A 130 22.22 0.86 11.90
CA PHE A 130 22.14 0.62 10.46
C PHE A 130 23.39 -0.08 9.93
N GLY A 131 24.59 0.26 10.44
CA GLY A 131 25.83 -0.42 10.08
C GLY A 131 25.80 -1.91 10.42
N ASP A 132 25.28 -2.28 11.59
CA ASP A 132 25.12 -3.68 11.99
C ASP A 132 24.21 -4.45 11.04
N ILE A 133 23.18 -3.81 10.48
CA ILE A 133 22.23 -4.42 9.54
C ILE A 133 22.84 -4.53 8.13
N LEU A 134 23.49 -3.46 7.67
CA LEU A 134 23.98 -3.34 6.30
C LEU A 134 25.24 -4.15 6.04
N VAL A 135 26.15 -4.19 7.01
CA VAL A 135 27.51 -4.77 6.85
C VAL A 135 27.79 -5.88 7.87
N GLY A 136 27.08 -5.88 9.00
CA GLY A 136 27.30 -6.83 10.08
C GLY A 136 26.76 -8.24 9.79
N ASP A 137 26.47 -8.96 10.87
CA ASP A 137 26.08 -10.37 10.82
C ASP A 137 24.78 -10.56 9.98
N PRO A 138 24.76 -11.53 9.04
CA PRO A 138 23.57 -11.82 8.23
C PRO A 138 22.28 -12.03 9.02
N LYS A 139 22.35 -12.46 10.30
CA LYS A 139 21.17 -12.61 11.17
C LYS A 139 20.44 -11.28 11.42
N PHE A 140 21.16 -10.16 11.39
CA PHE A 140 20.60 -8.82 11.62
C PHE A 140 19.82 -8.28 10.43
N LYS A 141 19.96 -8.89 9.25
CA LYS A 141 19.15 -8.55 8.07
C LYS A 141 17.67 -8.91 8.24
N GLY A 142 17.34 -9.79 9.19
CA GLY A 142 15.96 -10.22 9.45
C GLY A 142 15.41 -11.25 8.47
N SER A 143 14.17 -11.68 8.70
CA SER A 143 13.43 -12.61 7.83
C SER A 143 13.19 -11.96 6.47
N GLY A 144 13.42 -12.69 5.37
CA GLY A 144 13.34 -12.13 4.02
C GLY A 144 14.26 -10.91 3.80
N ASN A 145 15.30 -10.73 4.62
CA ASN A 145 16.13 -9.53 4.64
C ASN A 145 15.36 -8.21 4.91
N CYS A 146 14.24 -8.29 5.61
CA CYS A 146 13.35 -7.15 5.84
C CYS A 146 14.04 -5.94 6.47
N ASN A 147 14.84 -6.12 7.53
CA ASN A 147 15.56 -5.01 8.15
C ASN A 147 16.51 -4.35 7.16
N PHE A 148 17.20 -5.16 6.35
CA PHE A 148 18.17 -4.69 5.38
C PHE A 148 17.52 -3.84 4.28
N HIS A 149 16.40 -4.30 3.74
CA HIS A 149 15.67 -3.55 2.72
C HIS A 149 14.90 -2.35 3.32
N MET A 150 14.38 -2.44 4.54
CA MET A 150 13.78 -1.30 5.26
C MET A 150 14.80 -0.19 5.48
N VAL A 151 16.02 -0.52 5.92
CA VAL A 151 17.10 0.47 6.05
C VAL A 151 17.43 1.07 4.69
N GLY A 152 17.62 0.24 3.66
CA GLY A 152 17.95 0.73 2.31
C GLY A 152 16.89 1.67 1.74
N ILE A 153 15.60 1.31 1.79
CA ILE A 153 14.54 2.15 1.24
C ILE A 153 14.34 3.44 2.06
N TYR A 154 14.54 3.38 3.37
CA TYR A 154 14.52 4.57 4.23
C TYR A 154 15.67 5.53 3.89
N LEU A 155 16.89 5.02 3.69
CA LEU A 155 18.04 5.83 3.29
C LEU A 155 17.85 6.46 1.91
N ASN A 156 17.21 5.76 0.97
CA ASN A 156 16.81 6.37 -0.30
C ASN A 156 15.87 7.55 -0.09
N ALA A 157 14.84 7.40 0.75
CA ALA A 157 13.84 8.42 0.95
C ALA A 157 14.40 9.71 1.58
N ILE A 158 15.26 9.58 2.60
CA ILE A 158 15.85 10.76 3.28
C ILE A 158 16.97 11.43 2.48
N ASN A 159 17.55 10.71 1.50
CA ASN A 159 18.59 11.23 0.63
C ASN A 159 18.07 11.54 -0.79
N HIS A 160 16.75 11.65 -0.98
CA HIS A 160 16.18 12.12 -2.24
C HIS A 160 16.80 13.45 -2.68
N GLY A 161 17.12 13.56 -3.98
CA GLY A 161 17.80 14.71 -4.57
C GLY A 161 19.32 14.68 -4.39
N LYS A 162 19.89 13.63 -3.79
CA LYS A 162 21.33 13.43 -3.60
C LYS A 162 21.76 12.09 -4.18
N PHE A 163 23.04 11.95 -4.51
CA PHE A 163 23.64 10.68 -4.94
C PHE A 163 22.95 10.01 -6.16
N GLY A 164 22.26 10.80 -7.00
CA GLY A 164 21.43 10.29 -8.09
C GLY A 164 20.21 9.50 -7.61
N ILE A 165 19.60 9.92 -6.48
CA ILE A 165 18.39 9.31 -5.95
C ILE A 165 17.20 10.22 -6.26
N ASN A 166 16.23 9.68 -6.99
CA ASN A 166 14.93 10.30 -7.17
C ASN A 166 13.85 9.43 -6.49
N TYR A 167 13.50 9.78 -5.26
CA TYR A 167 12.50 9.06 -4.47
C TYR A 167 11.70 10.04 -3.58
N PRO A 168 10.86 10.90 -4.18
CA PRO A 168 10.18 12.00 -3.50
C PRO A 168 8.98 11.50 -2.68
N ILE A 169 9.15 10.55 -1.77
CA ILE A 169 8.01 10.00 -1.00
C ILE A 169 7.77 10.71 0.34
N ILE A 170 8.67 11.60 0.75
CA ILE A 170 8.61 12.36 2.00
C ILE A 170 8.53 13.85 1.67
N GLY A 171 7.60 14.57 2.30
CA GLY A 171 7.49 16.02 2.23
C GLY A 171 6.09 16.51 1.89
N PHE A 172 5.96 17.82 1.65
CA PHE A 172 4.69 18.43 1.29
C PHE A 172 4.18 17.89 -0.06
N GLY A 173 2.92 17.48 -0.10
CA GLY A 173 2.30 16.89 -1.30
C GLY A 173 2.72 15.44 -1.59
N GLN A 174 3.55 14.83 -0.73
CA GLN A 174 4.04 13.46 -0.89
C GLN A 174 3.26 12.48 0.00
N PRO A 175 3.36 11.16 -0.25
CA PRO A 175 2.65 10.13 0.52
C PRO A 175 2.90 10.17 2.03
N PHE A 176 4.10 10.57 2.44
CA PHE A 176 4.49 10.70 3.83
C PHE A 176 4.86 12.14 4.14
N ALA A 177 4.26 12.72 5.18
CA ALA A 177 4.57 14.08 5.61
C ALA A 177 6.01 14.20 6.15
N SER A 178 6.54 13.13 6.76
CA SER A 178 7.87 13.11 7.35
C SER A 178 8.57 11.75 7.20
N ALA A 179 9.89 11.74 7.41
CA ALA A 179 10.69 10.52 7.46
C ALA A 179 10.24 9.59 8.61
N SER A 180 9.78 10.16 9.73
CA SER A 180 9.25 9.37 10.86
C SER A 180 7.98 8.62 10.47
N ASP A 181 7.08 9.27 9.72
CA ASP A 181 5.83 8.63 9.27
C ASP A 181 6.12 7.49 8.30
N PHE A 182 7.08 7.68 7.39
CA PHE A 182 7.51 6.62 6.49
C PHE A 182 8.14 5.44 7.25
N ALA A 183 9.04 5.71 8.21
CA ALA A 183 9.67 4.67 9.02
C ALA A 183 8.62 3.86 9.82
N LYS A 184 7.67 4.55 10.48
CA LYS A 184 6.56 3.90 11.20
C LYS A 184 5.71 3.04 10.27
N TYR A 185 5.42 3.55 9.06
CA TYR A 185 4.65 2.81 8.07
C TYR A 185 5.36 1.50 7.66
N LEU A 186 6.65 1.56 7.32
CA LEU A 186 7.43 0.36 6.99
C LEU A 186 7.45 -0.64 8.14
N TYR A 187 7.68 -0.16 9.36
CA TYR A 187 7.74 -1.01 10.54
C TYR A 187 6.39 -1.68 10.83
N ASN A 188 5.29 -0.95 10.74
CA ASN A 188 3.94 -1.50 10.94
C ASN A 188 3.59 -2.56 9.90
N LYS A 189 4.03 -2.39 8.64
CA LYS A 189 3.87 -3.43 7.62
C LYS A 189 4.71 -4.67 7.94
N ALA A 190 5.96 -4.47 8.36
CA ALA A 190 6.86 -5.57 8.71
C ALA A 190 6.42 -6.33 9.97
N LEU A 191 5.68 -5.70 10.89
CA LEU A 191 5.04 -6.40 12.02
C LEU A 191 4.02 -7.44 11.58
N LEU A 192 3.35 -7.23 10.44
CA LEU A 192 2.32 -8.12 9.93
C LEU A 192 2.93 -9.26 9.10
N ASP A 193 3.86 -8.93 8.22
CA ASP A 193 4.56 -9.90 7.38
C ASP A 193 5.99 -9.41 7.06
N PRO A 194 6.99 -9.71 7.91
CA PRO A 194 8.34 -9.24 7.68
C PRO A 194 8.94 -9.86 6.41
N ASN A 195 8.64 -11.11 6.09
CA ASN A 195 9.19 -11.79 4.92
C ASN A 195 8.62 -11.19 3.62
N GLY A 196 7.30 -11.02 3.57
CA GLY A 196 6.62 -10.37 2.45
C GLY A 196 7.12 -8.95 2.22
N VAL A 197 7.25 -8.14 3.28
CA VAL A 197 7.81 -6.79 3.19
C VAL A 197 9.25 -6.82 2.67
N GLY A 198 10.09 -7.73 3.15
CA GLY A 198 11.47 -7.88 2.66
C GLY A 198 11.51 -8.17 1.15
N SER A 199 10.66 -9.07 0.68
CA SER A 199 10.55 -9.45 -0.74
C SER A 199 10.02 -8.31 -1.62
N GLU A 200 8.99 -7.60 -1.15
CA GLU A 200 8.43 -6.43 -1.85
C GLU A 200 9.45 -5.31 -1.97
N LEU A 201 10.14 -4.98 -0.86
CA LEU A 201 11.15 -3.93 -0.87
C LEU A 201 12.37 -4.30 -1.72
N SER A 202 12.80 -5.57 -1.71
CA SER A 202 13.83 -6.03 -2.65
C SER A 202 13.38 -5.80 -4.08
N SER A 203 12.16 -6.22 -4.42
CA SER A 203 11.63 -6.06 -5.78
C SER A 203 11.57 -4.60 -6.22
N ILE A 204 11.16 -3.68 -5.33
CA ILE A 204 11.16 -2.24 -5.61
C ILE A 204 12.59 -1.76 -5.87
N ILE A 205 13.52 -2.09 -4.99
CA ILE A 205 14.91 -1.68 -5.12
C ILE A 205 15.52 -2.24 -6.41
N ASP A 206 15.34 -3.53 -6.68
CA ASP A 206 15.89 -4.22 -7.85
C ASP A 206 15.32 -3.67 -9.18
N ASN A 207 14.09 -3.16 -9.17
CA ASN A 207 13.48 -2.55 -10.36
C ASN A 207 13.94 -1.12 -10.64
N TYR A 208 14.42 -0.39 -9.62
CA TYR A 208 14.70 1.05 -9.72
C TYR A 208 16.11 1.44 -9.30
N HIS A 209 16.95 0.50 -8.89
CA HIS A 209 18.33 0.81 -8.55
C HIS A 209 19.18 1.03 -9.79
N THR A 210 20.08 2.01 -9.70
CA THR A 210 21.11 2.31 -10.72
C THR A 210 22.52 2.06 -10.19
#